data_AF-A0A8C5QTH6-F1
#
_entry.id   AF-A0A8C5QTH6-F1
#
_cell.length_a   1.000
_cell.length_b   1.000
_cell.length_c   1.000
_cell.angle_alpha   90.00
_cell.angle_beta   90.00
_cell.angle_gamma   90.00
#
_symmetry.space_group_name_H-M   'P 1'
#
loop_
_entity.id
_entity.type
_entity.pdbx_description
1 polymer ?
#
loop_
_entity_poly.entity_id
_entity_poly.type
_entity_poly.pdbx_seq_one_letter_code
_entity_poly.pdbx_strand_id
1 'polypeptide(L)'
;MAQRFHSWAYSPNQAARFQMFDLIHLARKWLQPEVNSATKIVENLVMDHFQRGLPTPLRRWVNQGNPQTADQLIAVMRELCKLMGIKQLRTSVYHPQT
;
A
#
# COMPACT_ATOMS: atom_id res chain seq x y z
N MET A 1 2.82 4.33 7.69
CA MET A 1 2.42 3.42 8.79
C MET A 1 2.15 1.99 8.33
N ALA A 2 1.55 1.78 7.15
CA ALA A 2 1.33 0.44 6.57
C ALA A 2 2.56 -0.48 6.56
N GLN A 3 3.75 0.07 6.32
CA GLN A 3 5.00 -0.71 6.28
C GLN A 3 5.22 -1.59 7.51
N ARG A 4 4.93 -1.09 8.72
CA ARG A 4 5.12 -1.87 9.96
C ARG A 4 4.13 -3.02 10.07
N PHE A 5 2.90 -2.84 9.60
CA PHE A 5 1.90 -3.89 9.52
C PHE A 5 2.35 -4.99 8.54
N HIS A 6 2.88 -4.60 7.38
CA HIS A 6 3.34 -5.54 6.35
C HIS A 6 4.67 -6.22 6.66
N SER A 7 5.53 -5.61 7.46
CA SER A 7 6.79 -6.19 7.93
C SER A 7 6.61 -7.04 9.18
N TRP A 8 5.39 -7.16 9.72
CA TRP A 8 5.12 -8.02 10.86
C TRP A 8 5.40 -9.48 10.50
N ALA A 9 6.02 -10.21 11.43
CA ALA A 9 6.31 -11.62 11.29
C ALA A 9 6.05 -12.33 12.62
N TYR A 10 5.62 -13.59 12.55
CA TYR A 10 5.38 -14.42 13.72
C TYR A 10 6.69 -14.72 14.46
N SER A 11 6.66 -14.58 15.78
CA SER A 11 7.77 -14.88 16.69
C SER A 11 7.43 -16.11 17.56
N PRO A 12 8.13 -17.25 17.39
CA PRO A 12 7.91 -18.44 18.22
C PRO A 12 8.15 -18.21 19.72
N ASN A 13 8.95 -17.19 20.06
CA ASN A 13 9.37 -16.90 21.43
C ASN A 13 8.40 -15.97 22.18
N GLN A 14 7.28 -15.58 21.57
CA GLN A 14 6.28 -14.68 22.16
C GLN A 14 4.90 -15.32 22.25
N ALA A 15 4.16 -14.99 23.30
CA ALA A 15 2.79 -15.48 23.45
C ALA A 15 1.90 -15.02 22.28
N ALA A 16 1.14 -15.95 21.68
CA ALA A 16 0.28 -15.66 20.53
C ALA A 16 -0.69 -14.50 20.78
N ARG A 17 -1.24 -14.40 22.01
CA ARG A 17 -2.10 -13.29 22.42
C ARG A 17 -1.42 -11.92 22.25
N PHE A 18 -0.16 -11.81 22.67
CA PHE A 18 0.59 -10.56 22.61
C PHE A 18 0.84 -10.15 21.15
N GLN A 19 1.24 -11.12 20.33
CA GLN A 19 1.48 -10.92 18.91
C GLN A 19 0.22 -10.50 18.15
N MET A 20 -0.94 -11.10 18.49
CA MET A 20 -2.23 -10.71 17.93
C MET A 20 -2.62 -9.28 18.31
N PHE A 21 -2.46 -8.89 19.58
CA PHE A 21 -2.73 -7.51 20.01
C PHE A 21 -1.82 -6.48 19.33
N ASP A 22 -0.54 -6.80 19.14
CA ASP A 22 0.39 -5.95 18.39
C ASP A 22 -0.07 -5.78 16.93
N LEU A 23 -0.44 -6.87 16.26
CA LEU A 23 -0.91 -6.82 14.88
C LEU A 23 -2.21 -6.02 14.73
N ILE A 24 -3.17 -6.16 15.66
CA ILE A 24 -4.39 -5.35 15.73
C ILE A 24 -4.04 -3.87 15.91
N HIS A 25 -3.08 -3.56 16.79
CA HIS A 25 -2.63 -2.17 17.02
C HIS A 25 -1.98 -1.56 15.79
N LEU A 26 -1.16 -2.33 15.07
CA LEU A 26 -0.56 -1.91 13.81
C LEU A 26 -1.64 -1.66 12.75
N ALA A 27 -2.65 -2.53 12.63
CA ALA A 27 -3.76 -2.36 11.72
C ALA A 27 -4.56 -1.08 12.04
N ARG A 28 -4.91 -0.85 13.31
CA ARG A 28 -5.59 0.36 13.75
C ARG A 28 -4.79 1.63 13.48
N LYS A 29 -3.49 1.63 13.77
CA LYS A 29 -2.61 2.78 13.47
C LYS A 29 -2.52 3.09 11.98
N TRP A 30 -2.62 2.07 11.13
CA TRP A 30 -2.59 2.25 9.68
C TRP A 30 -3.94 2.69 9.13
N LEU A 31 -5.02 1.98 9.47
CA LEU A 31 -6.34 2.17 8.86
C LEU A 31 -7.20 3.22 9.58
N GLN A 32 -6.89 3.53 10.84
CA GLN A 32 -7.58 4.51 11.69
C GLN A 32 -9.11 4.37 11.64
N PRO A 33 -9.68 3.19 11.95
CA PRO A 33 -11.12 2.95 11.83
C PRO A 33 -11.99 3.84 12.73
N GLU A 34 -11.40 4.48 13.75
CA GLU A 34 -12.08 5.44 14.62
C GLU A 34 -12.33 6.80 13.94
N VAL A 35 -11.64 7.10 12.84
CA VAL A 35 -11.73 8.38 12.10
C VAL A 35 -12.17 8.16 10.64
N ASN A 36 -11.75 7.05 10.03
CA ASN A 36 -12.03 6.73 8.64
C ASN A 36 -13.34 5.96 8.48
N SER A 37 -14.14 6.34 7.47
CA SER A 37 -15.31 5.56 7.07
C SER A 37 -14.92 4.20 6.49
N ALA A 38 -15.86 3.24 6.45
CA ALA A 38 -15.64 1.93 5.83
C ALA A 38 -15.13 2.05 4.38
N THR A 39 -15.71 2.95 3.59
CA THR A 39 -15.27 3.24 2.22
C THR A 39 -13.82 3.74 2.19
N LYS A 40 -13.44 4.62 3.12
CA LYS A 40 -12.08 5.14 3.20
C LYS A 40 -11.07 4.06 3.60
N ILE A 41 -11.46 3.15 4.51
CA ILE A 41 -10.64 1.99 4.88
C ILE A 41 -10.39 1.10 3.66
N VAL A 42 -11.44 0.77 2.90
CA VAL A 42 -11.31 -0.03 1.67
C VAL A 42 -10.42 0.67 0.65
N GLU A 43 -10.59 1.98 0.45
CA GLU A 43 -9.74 2.76 -0.45
C GLU A 43 -8.26 2.67 -0.03
N ASN A 44 -7.96 2.86 1.26
CA ASN A 44 -6.59 2.76 1.77
C ASN A 44 -5.98 1.37 1.56
N LEU A 45 -6.77 0.30 1.75
CA LEU A 45 -6.35 -1.08 1.50
C LEU A 45 -6.02 -1.30 0.01
N VAL A 46 -6.90 -0.85 -0.90
CA VAL A 46 -6.73 -1.00 -2.34
C VAL A 46 -5.52 -0.20 -2.83
N MET A 47 -5.37 1.05 -2.36
CA MET A 47 -4.22 1.89 -2.72
C MET A 47 -2.90 1.27 -2.25
N ASP A 48 -2.82 0.80 -1.01
CA ASP A 48 -1.61 0.15 -0.49
C ASP A 48 -1.27 -1.12 -1.28
N HIS A 49 -2.26 -1.97 -1.56
CA HIS A 49 -2.07 -3.16 -2.38
C HIS A 49 -1.54 -2.80 -3.77
N PHE A 50 -2.15 -1.81 -4.42
CA PHE A 50 -1.73 -1.32 -5.73
C PHE A 50 -0.28 -0.81 -5.70
N GLN A 51 0.06 0.03 -4.73
CA GLN A 51 1.42 0.56 -4.57
C GLN A 51 2.45 -0.54 -4.33
N ARG A 52 2.11 -1.60 -3.57
CA ARG A 52 2.99 -2.75 -3.35
C ARG A 52 3.23 -3.56 -4.61
N GLY A 53 2.22 -3.65 -5.49
CA GLY A 53 2.32 -4.30 -6.80
C GLY A 53 3.16 -3.53 -7.83
N LEU A 54 3.44 -2.25 -7.59
CA LEU A 54 4.30 -1.46 -8.47
C LEU A 54 5.78 -1.90 -8.38
N PRO A 55 6.49 -1.95 -9.52
CA PRO A 55 7.95 -1.97 -9.56
C PRO A 55 8.57 -0.90 -8.65
N THR A 56 9.69 -1.23 -8.00
CA THR A 56 10.36 -0.36 -7.01
C THR A 56 10.55 1.09 -7.46
N PRO A 57 10.99 1.39 -8.71
CA PRO A 57 11.14 2.78 -9.16
C PRO A 57 9.81 3.54 -9.18
N LEU A 58 8.75 2.92 -9.69
CA LEU A 58 7.42 3.52 -9.77
C LEU A 58 6.82 3.70 -8.37
N ARG A 59 6.98 2.71 -7.49
CA ARG A 59 6.53 2.79 -6.10
C ARG A 59 7.20 3.95 -5.35
N ARG A 60 8.51 4.13 -5.50
CA ARG A 60 9.23 5.26 -4.89
C ARG A 60 8.71 6.59 -5.37
N TRP A 61 8.46 6.71 -6.67
CA TRP A 61 7.97 7.95 -7.26
C TRP A 61 6.55 8.27 -6.81
N VAL A 62 5.64 7.28 -6.84
CA VAL A 62 4.25 7.46 -6.34
C VAL A 62 4.24 7.84 -4.85
N ASN A 63 5.12 7.25 -4.04
CA ASN A 63 5.21 7.57 -2.62
C ASN A 63 5.71 9.00 -2.35
N GLN A 64 6.49 9.60 -3.25
CA GLN A 64 6.91 11.01 -3.12
C GLN A 64 5.73 11.97 -3.28
N GLY A 65 4.74 11.60 -4.12
CA GLY A 65 3.50 12.36 -4.27
C GLY A 65 2.53 12.25 -3.09
N ASN A 66 2.79 11.34 -2.13
CA ASN A 66 1.97 11.08 -0.94
C ASN A 66 0.44 11.13 -1.20
N PRO A 67 -0.09 10.35 -2.17
CA PRO A 67 -1.50 10.44 -2.54
C PRO A 67 -2.39 10.00 -1.38
N GLN A 68 -3.39 10.84 -1.07
CA GLN A 68 -4.37 10.57 -0.02
C GLN A 68 -5.64 9.89 -0.54
N THR A 69 -5.84 9.83 -1.85
CA THR A 69 -6.99 9.16 -2.49
C THR A 69 -6.55 8.38 -3.73
N ALA A 70 -7.38 7.45 -4.19
CA ALA A 70 -7.13 6.68 -5.40
C ALA A 70 -7.01 7.60 -6.62
N ASP A 71 -7.84 8.64 -6.70
CA ASP A 71 -7.76 9.65 -7.76
C ASP A 71 -6.43 10.41 -7.76
N GLN A 72 -5.93 10.80 -6.58
CA GLN A 72 -4.63 11.44 -6.45
C GLN A 72 -3.51 10.50 -6.87
N LEU A 73 -3.58 9.22 -6.49
CA LEU A 73 -2.61 8.21 -6.90
C LEU A 73 -2.57 8.06 -8.42
N ILE A 74 -3.74 7.98 -9.06
CA ILE A 74 -3.85 7.88 -10.51
C ILE A 74 -3.32 9.16 -11.17
N ALA A 75 -3.63 10.34 -10.63
CA ALA A 75 -3.13 11.61 -11.15
C ALA A 75 -1.60 11.66 -11.12
N VAL A 76 -0.99 11.28 -9.99
CA VAL A 76 0.46 11.11 -9.81
C VAL A 76 0.98 10.17 -10.91
N MET A 77 0.42 8.96 -11.07
CA MET A 77 0.85 8.04 -12.13
C MET A 77 0.75 8.61 -13.55
N ARG A 78 -0.28 9.39 -13.86
CA ARG A 78 -0.41 10.04 -15.18
C ARG A 78 0.71 11.05 -15.42
N GLU A 79 1.09 11.84 -14.41
CA GLU A 79 2.22 12.76 -14.52
C GLU A 79 3.53 12.01 -14.78
N LEU A 80 3.74 10.86 -14.13
CA LEU A 80 4.89 10.02 -14.43
C LEU A 80 4.90 9.51 -15.87
N CYS A 81 3.75 9.06 -16.41
CA CYS A 81 3.64 8.67 -17.80
C CYS A 81 4.02 9.81 -18.75
N LYS A 82 3.53 11.04 -18.48
CA LYS A 82 3.88 12.23 -19.27
C LYS A 82 5.38 12.51 -19.24
N LEU A 83 6.01 12.49 -18.06
CA LEU A 83 7.45 12.71 -17.90
C LEU A 83 8.29 11.67 -18.64
N MET A 84 7.82 10.43 -18.70
CA MET A 84 8.50 9.35 -19.44
C MET A 84 8.15 9.30 -20.93
N GLY A 85 7.26 10.17 -21.42
CA GLY A 85 6.81 10.17 -22.83
C GLY A 85 6.04 8.91 -23.23
N ILE A 86 5.47 8.18 -22.28
CA ILE A 86 4.71 6.95 -22.53
C ILE A 86 3.21 7.21 -22.34
N LYS A 87 2.36 6.56 -23.14
CA LYS A 87 0.90 6.70 -23.03
C LYS A 87 0.34 6.03 -21.77
N GLN A 88 0.94 4.93 -21.33
CA GLN A 88 0.50 4.15 -20.17
C GLN A 88 1.64 3.33 -19.60
N LEU A 89 1.66 3.18 -18.28
CA LEU A 89 2.46 2.16 -17.61
C LEU A 89 1.83 0.79 -17.90
N ARG A 90 2.42 0.03 -18.82
CA ARG A 90 2.13 -1.41 -18.92
C ARG A 90 2.82 -2.08 -17.74
N THR A 91 2.15 -2.18 -16.60
CA THR A 91 2.55 -3.11 -15.55
C THR A 91 2.31 -4.51 -16.10
N SER A 92 3.29 -5.07 -16.81
CA SER A 92 3.31 -6.51 -17.08
C SER A 92 3.16 -7.20 -15.73
N VAL A 93 2.04 -7.88 -15.54
CA VAL A 93 1.85 -8.78 -14.41
C VAL A 93 2.93 -9.85 -14.55
N TYR A 94 3.91 -9.85 -13.65
CA TYR A 94 4.76 -11.01 -13.51
C TYR A 94 3.85 -12.18 -13.13
N HIS A 95 3.60 -13.06 -14.09
CA HIS A 95 2.89 -14.31 -13.88
C HIS A 95 3.98 -15.35 -13.64
N PRO A 96 4.20 -15.85 -12.42
CA PRO A 96 5.03 -17.02 -12.25
C PRO A 96 4.21 -18.21 -12.77
N GLN A 97 4.47 -18.62 -14.00
CA GLN A 97 4.24 -20.02 -14.37
C GLN A 97 5.35 -20.84 -13.71
N THR A 98 5.10 -21.27 -12.47
CA THR A 98 5.62 -22.46 -11.78
C THR A 98 5.15 -22.44 -10.34
#